data_AF-A0A921HZC5-F1
#
_entry.id   AF-A0A921HZC5-F1
#
_cell.length_a   1.000
_cell.length_b   1.000
_cell.length_c   1.000
_cell.angle_alpha   90.00
_cell.angle_beta   90.00
_cell.angle_gamma   90.00
#
_symmetry.space_group_name_H-M   'P 1'
#
loop_
_entity.id
_entity.type
_entity.pdbx_description
1 polymer ?
#
loop_
_entity_poly.entity_id
_entity_poly.type
_entity_poly.pdbx_seq_one_letter_code
_entity_poly.pdbx_strand_id
1 'polypeptide(L)'
;MSNDELLRYIAQHMVTKEDILDMTTRDDLKTLEAKMATKDELKALEAKVATKDELKALEAKMATKDELKALETSVAVRFKNFEEKMMTKDELRESENMILTEVDRIQERAEEHYTELSTRIRNLENKVVVRSEQSTINLLVEVVSTLKTDVEYLKTKIS
;
A
#
# COMPACT_ATOMS: atom_id res chain seq x y z
N MET A 1 21.51 103.80 34.72
CA MET A 1 22.07 102.53 35.21
C MET A 1 23.50 102.78 35.61
N SER A 2 23.86 102.55 36.87
CA SER A 2 25.24 102.70 37.36
C SER A 2 26.13 101.57 36.82
N ASN A 3 27.44 101.78 36.69
CA ASN A 3 28.39 100.70 36.29
C ASN A 3 28.28 99.47 37.21
N ASP A 4 27.93 99.67 38.47
CA ASP A 4 27.75 98.61 39.46
C ASP A 4 26.49 97.77 39.18
N GLU A 5 25.41 98.41 38.69
CA GLU A 5 24.20 97.72 38.23
C GLU A 5 24.48 96.93 36.94
N LEU A 6 25.32 97.46 36.05
CA LEU A 6 25.70 96.83 34.79
C LEU A 6 26.58 95.59 35.02
N LEU A 7 27.53 95.65 35.96
CA LEU A 7 28.32 94.51 36.40
C LEU A 7 27.45 93.42 37.05
N ARG A 8 26.47 93.82 37.87
CA ARG A 8 25.53 92.89 38.50
C ARG A 8 24.61 92.21 37.48
N TYR A 9 24.14 92.96 36.49
CA TYR A 9 23.36 92.41 35.38
C TYR A 9 24.17 91.40 34.56
N ILE A 10 25.42 91.74 34.21
CA ILE A 10 26.32 90.83 33.50
C ILE A 10 26.60 89.58 34.36
N ALA A 11 26.89 89.72 35.65
CA ALA A 11 27.14 88.59 36.53
C ALA A 11 25.92 87.67 36.70
N GLN A 12 24.69 88.20 36.61
CA GLN A 12 23.46 87.41 36.66
C GLN A 12 23.12 86.72 35.34
N HIS A 13 23.64 87.20 34.21
CA HIS A 13 23.33 86.68 32.87
C HIS A 13 24.51 85.99 32.17
N MET A 14 25.70 85.99 32.78
CA MET A 14 26.83 85.22 32.31
C MET A 14 26.76 83.78 32.82
N VAL A 15 26.98 82.84 31.92
CA VAL A 15 27.18 81.43 32.25
C VAL A 15 28.47 81.30 33.04
N THR A 16 28.41 80.68 34.21
CA THR A 16 29.56 80.42 35.07
C THR A 16 30.27 79.14 34.63
N LYS A 17 31.52 78.95 35.09
CA LYS A 17 32.24 77.69 34.84
C LYS A 17 31.51 76.48 35.43
N GLU A 18 30.77 76.68 36.53
CA GLU A 18 29.99 75.64 37.19
C GLU A 18 28.79 75.22 36.32
N ASP A 19 28.11 76.20 35.71
CA ASP A 19 27.01 75.94 34.77
C ASP A 19 27.48 75.10 33.56
N ILE A 20 28.75 75.22 33.14
CA ILE A 20 29.34 74.40 32.06
C ILE A 20 29.71 72.99 32.55
N LEU A 21 30.01 72.80 33.83
CA LEU A 21 30.33 71.50 34.43
C LEU A 21 29.09 70.61 34.57
N ASP A 22 27.94 71.19 34.92
CA ASP A 22 26.64 70.49 34.96
C ASP A 22 26.10 70.19 33.55
N MET A 23 26.57 70.94 32.53
CA MET A 23 26.26 70.68 31.12
C MET A 23 27.11 69.53 30.55
N THR A 24 26.76 68.29 30.89
CA THR A 24 27.33 67.03 30.33
C THR A 24 28.86 66.97 30.38
N THR A 25 29.39 66.24 31.36
CA THR A 25 30.83 66.11 31.51
C THR A 25 31.44 65.27 30.39
N ARG A 26 32.75 65.43 30.15
CA ARG A 26 33.52 64.58 29.23
C ARG A 26 33.40 63.08 29.58
N ASP A 27 33.19 62.75 30.85
CA ASP A 27 33.07 61.38 31.30
C ASP A 27 31.66 60.80 31.04
N ASP A 28 30.62 61.64 31.03
CA ASP A 28 29.29 61.25 30.56
C ASP A 28 29.29 60.88 29.07
N LEU A 29 30.03 61.66 28.25
CA LEU A 29 30.19 61.37 26.82
C LEU A 29 30.95 60.06 26.56
N LYS A 30 32.02 59.78 27.32
CA LYS A 30 32.74 58.49 27.23
C LYS A 30 31.89 57.31 27.67
N THR A 31 31.07 57.50 28.70
CA THR A 31 30.17 56.45 29.20
C THR A 31 29.06 56.17 28.19
N LEU A 32 28.55 57.19 27.52
CA LEU A 32 27.59 57.05 26.43
C LEU A 32 28.22 56.27 25.27
N GLU A 33 29.43 56.67 24.83
CA GLU A 33 30.17 56.01 23.75
C GLU A 33 30.45 54.53 24.06
N ALA A 34 30.80 54.19 25.30
CA ALA A 34 31.02 52.81 25.74
C ALA A 34 29.74 51.95 25.79
N LYS A 35 28.56 52.58 25.92
CA LYS A 35 27.25 51.89 25.91
C LYS A 35 26.65 51.77 24.51
N MET A 36 27.14 52.55 23.55
CA MET A 36 26.67 52.50 22.18
C MET A 36 27.25 51.27 21.48
N ALA A 37 26.39 50.56 20.74
CA ALA A 37 26.85 49.49 19.87
C ALA A 37 27.84 50.06 18.84
N THR A 38 28.98 49.40 18.73
CA THR A 38 30.00 49.73 17.76
C THR A 38 29.55 49.34 16.35
N LYS A 39 30.16 49.96 15.35
CA LYS A 39 29.89 49.67 13.95
C LYS A 39 30.20 48.20 13.59
N ASP A 40 31.19 47.61 14.24
CA ASP A 40 31.57 46.21 13.99
C ASP A 40 30.58 45.24 14.65
N GLU A 41 30.03 45.56 15.83
CA GLU A 41 28.95 44.79 16.45
C GLU A 41 27.68 44.81 15.59
N LEU A 42 27.33 45.96 15.00
CA LEU A 42 26.18 46.08 14.08
C LEU A 42 26.39 45.26 12.80
N LYS A 43 27.59 45.28 12.22
CA LYS A 43 27.92 44.44 11.04
C LYS A 43 27.90 42.95 11.35
N ALA A 44 28.41 42.55 12.52
CA ALA A 44 28.39 41.15 12.94
C ALA A 44 26.96 40.65 13.18
N LEU A 45 26.06 41.50 13.65
CA LEU A 45 24.64 41.20 13.78
C LEU A 45 23.98 41.06 12.40
N GLU A 46 24.24 41.99 11.48
CA GLU A 46 23.72 41.97 10.11
C GLU A 46 24.14 40.69 9.36
N ALA A 47 25.38 40.22 9.56
CA ALA A 47 25.88 38.98 8.97
C ALA A 47 25.25 37.69 9.55
N LYS A 48 24.64 37.74 10.74
CA LYS A 48 23.97 36.60 11.38
C LYS A 48 22.49 36.50 11.05
N VAL A 49 21.89 37.61 10.64
CA VAL A 49 20.47 37.66 10.29
C VAL A 49 20.33 37.26 8.82
N ALA A 50 19.38 36.38 8.54
CA ALA A 50 19.07 36.00 7.16
C ALA A 50 18.72 37.24 6.34
N THR A 51 19.38 37.37 5.20
CA THR A 51 19.12 38.43 4.24
C THR A 51 17.75 38.25 3.61
N LYS A 52 17.21 39.35 3.07
CA LYS A 52 15.94 39.34 2.33
C LYS A 52 15.96 38.37 1.15
N ASP A 53 17.11 38.22 0.50
CA ASP A 53 17.26 37.34 -0.65
C ASP A 53 17.33 35.86 -0.23
N GLU A 54 17.96 35.54 0.91
CA GLU A 54 17.93 34.19 1.49
C GLU A 54 16.51 33.77 1.89
N LEU A 55 15.73 34.67 2.49
CA LEU A 55 14.34 34.38 2.86
C LEU A 55 13.45 34.15 1.62
N LYS A 56 13.62 34.95 0.56
CA LYS A 56 12.93 34.73 -0.72
C LYS A 56 13.31 33.41 -1.38
N ALA A 57 14.60 33.06 -1.36
CA ALA A 57 15.08 31.80 -1.90
C ALA A 57 14.53 30.60 -1.14
N LEU A 58 14.33 30.73 0.18
CA LEU A 58 13.67 29.71 1.00
C LEU A 58 12.19 29.60 0.65
N GLU A 59 11.46 30.71 0.59
CA GLU A 59 10.04 30.77 0.23
C GLU A 59 9.79 30.15 -1.15
N ALA A 60 10.65 30.43 -2.14
CA ALA A 60 10.56 29.84 -3.47
C ALA A 60 10.81 28.32 -3.53
N LYS A 61 11.47 27.75 -2.53
CA LYS A 61 11.68 26.28 -2.41
C LYS A 61 10.57 25.58 -1.65
N MET A 62 9.75 26.32 -0.92
CA MET A 62 8.63 25.75 -0.18
C MET A 62 7.47 25.47 -1.13
N ALA A 63 6.81 24.33 -0.93
CA ALA A 63 5.54 24.08 -1.59
C ALA A 63 4.52 25.14 -1.16
N THR A 64 3.89 25.74 -2.16
CA THR A 64 2.81 26.69 -1.97
C THR A 64 1.56 25.97 -1.45
N LYS A 65 0.68 26.75 -0.83
CA LYS A 65 -0.61 26.24 -0.36
C LYS A 65 -1.46 25.64 -1.50
N ASP A 66 -1.35 26.20 -2.69
CA ASP A 66 -2.12 25.74 -3.85
C ASP A 66 -1.54 24.44 -4.43
N GLU A 67 -0.21 24.27 -4.45
CA GLU A 67 0.42 23.00 -4.81
C GLU A 67 0.01 21.86 -3.87
N LEU A 68 -0.03 22.12 -2.56
CA LEU A 68 -0.46 21.13 -1.57
C LEU A 68 -1.94 20.75 -1.74
N LYS A 69 -2.83 21.72 -2.00
CA LYS A 69 -4.24 21.45 -2.30
C LYS A 69 -4.44 20.66 -3.59
N ALA A 70 -3.66 20.98 -4.63
CA ALA A 70 -3.69 20.25 -5.89
C ALA A 70 -3.24 18.80 -5.69
N LEU A 71 -2.20 18.58 -4.87
CA LEU A 71 -1.73 17.25 -4.50
C LEU A 71 -2.79 16.48 -3.70
N GLU A 72 -3.37 17.09 -2.67
CA GLU A 72 -4.45 16.50 -1.87
C GLU A 72 -5.62 16.04 -2.75
N THR A 73 -6.06 16.92 -3.65
CA THR A 73 -7.15 16.62 -4.60
C THR A 73 -6.76 15.49 -5.56
N SER A 74 -5.55 15.53 -6.11
CA SER A 74 -5.06 14.49 -7.02
C SER A 74 -5.00 13.13 -6.35
N VAL A 75 -4.49 13.09 -5.11
CA VAL A 75 -4.40 11.88 -4.30
C VAL A 75 -5.79 11.36 -3.96
N ALA A 76 -6.72 12.21 -3.51
CA ALA A 76 -8.10 11.82 -3.20
C ALA A 76 -8.82 11.21 -4.41
N VAL A 77 -8.69 11.82 -5.59
CA VAL A 77 -9.27 11.29 -6.83
C VAL A 77 -8.65 9.94 -7.19
N ARG A 78 -7.33 9.80 -7.06
CA ARG A 78 -6.65 8.52 -7.33
C ARG A 78 -7.11 7.41 -6.37
N PHE A 79 -7.25 7.71 -5.09
CA PHE A 79 -7.74 6.75 -4.11
C PHE A 79 -9.17 6.33 -4.41
N LYS A 80 -10.08 7.29 -4.68
CA LYS A 80 -11.45 6.97 -5.05
C LYS A 80 -11.53 6.09 -6.31
N ASN A 81 -10.78 6.45 -7.35
CA ASN A 81 -10.72 5.65 -8.58
C ASN A 81 -10.12 4.25 -8.35
N PHE A 82 -9.22 4.11 -7.37
CA PHE A 82 -8.67 2.83 -6.99
C PHE A 82 -9.71 1.99 -6.24
N GLU A 83 -10.40 2.57 -5.26
CA GLU A 83 -11.49 1.90 -4.53
C GLU A 83 -12.61 1.42 -5.46
N GLU A 84 -13.03 2.24 -6.43
CA GLU A 84 -14.08 1.88 -7.41
C GLU A 84 -13.66 0.73 -8.34
N LYS A 85 -12.36 0.50 -8.55
CA LYS A 85 -11.85 -0.61 -9.39
C LYS A 85 -11.59 -1.88 -8.61
N MET A 86 -11.56 -1.81 -7.29
CA MET A 86 -11.30 -2.96 -6.44
C MET A 86 -12.60 -3.74 -6.28
N MET A 87 -12.49 -5.07 -6.39
CA MET A 87 -13.60 -5.94 -6.04
C MET A 87 -13.93 -5.75 -4.56
N THR A 88 -15.20 -5.53 -4.28
CA THR A 88 -15.71 -5.40 -2.92
C THR A 88 -15.65 -6.74 -2.21
N LYS A 89 -15.68 -6.70 -0.88
CA LYS A 89 -15.71 -7.90 -0.05
C LYS A 89 -16.94 -8.77 -0.34
N ASP A 90 -18.06 -8.16 -0.70
CA ASP A 90 -19.31 -8.88 -0.95
C ASP A 90 -19.28 -9.55 -2.33
N GLU A 91 -18.72 -8.91 -3.35
CA GLU A 91 -18.46 -9.55 -4.65
C GLU A 91 -17.50 -10.75 -4.52
N LEU A 92 -16.45 -10.64 -3.68
CA LEU A 92 -15.56 -11.77 -3.39
C LEU A 92 -16.31 -12.93 -2.72
N ARG A 93 -17.20 -12.65 -1.76
CA ARG A 93 -18.02 -13.66 -1.09
C ARG A 93 -19.01 -14.32 -2.05
N GLU A 94 -19.59 -13.56 -2.96
CA GLU A 94 -20.47 -14.11 -4.00
C GLU A 94 -19.69 -15.05 -4.92
N SER A 95 -18.49 -14.64 -5.36
CA SER A 95 -17.60 -15.48 -6.15
C SER A 95 -17.18 -16.75 -5.40
N GLU A 96 -16.85 -16.64 -4.11
CA GLU A 96 -16.50 -17.77 -3.25
C GLU A 96 -17.66 -18.76 -3.16
N ASN A 97 -18.88 -18.27 -2.89
CA ASN A 97 -20.07 -19.12 -2.81
C ASN A 97 -20.38 -19.81 -4.14
N MET A 98 -20.27 -19.11 -5.28
CA MET A 98 -20.42 -19.74 -6.59
C MET A 98 -19.42 -20.87 -6.80
N ILE A 99 -18.15 -20.65 -6.47
CA ILE A 99 -17.10 -21.67 -6.58
C ILE A 99 -17.43 -22.87 -5.70
N LEU A 100 -17.83 -22.66 -4.44
CA LEU A 100 -18.21 -23.73 -3.53
C LEU A 100 -19.36 -24.57 -4.11
N THR A 101 -20.42 -23.91 -4.59
CA THR A 101 -21.55 -24.64 -5.18
C THR A 101 -21.19 -25.42 -6.45
N GLU A 102 -20.28 -24.91 -7.27
CA GLU A 102 -19.85 -25.61 -8.48
C GLU A 102 -18.91 -26.77 -8.14
N VAL A 103 -18.08 -26.63 -7.10
CA VAL A 103 -17.27 -27.74 -6.55
C VAL A 103 -18.18 -28.87 -6.07
N ASP A 104 -19.23 -28.57 -5.30
CA ASP A 104 -20.18 -29.56 -4.82
C ASP A 104 -20.86 -30.30 -6.00
N ARG A 105 -21.27 -29.58 -7.04
CA ARG A 105 -21.86 -30.17 -8.26
C ARG A 105 -20.89 -31.03 -9.06
N ILE A 106 -19.61 -30.67 -9.09
CA ILE A 106 -18.59 -31.48 -9.75
C ILE A 106 -18.37 -32.77 -8.95
N GLN A 107 -18.34 -32.68 -7.62
CA GLN A 107 -18.21 -33.86 -6.75
C GLN A 107 -19.38 -34.82 -6.93
N GLU A 108 -20.62 -34.33 -6.88
CA GLU A 108 -21.82 -35.16 -7.09
C GLU A 108 -21.79 -35.89 -8.44
N ARG A 109 -21.52 -35.17 -9.54
CA ARG A 109 -21.40 -35.77 -10.87
C ARG A 109 -20.27 -36.81 -10.96
N ALA A 110 -19.15 -36.56 -10.28
CA ALA A 110 -18.02 -37.50 -10.28
C ALA A 110 -18.39 -38.80 -9.55
N GLU A 111 -19.11 -38.71 -8.42
CA GLU A 111 -19.60 -39.86 -7.66
C GLU A 111 -20.63 -40.68 -8.45
N GLU A 112 -21.56 -40.00 -9.15
CA GLU A 112 -22.51 -40.65 -10.07
C GLU A 112 -21.78 -41.43 -11.16
N HIS A 113 -20.81 -40.79 -11.83
CA HIS A 113 -20.03 -41.43 -12.90
C HIS A 113 -19.22 -42.63 -12.39
N TYR A 114 -18.64 -42.53 -11.19
CA TYR A 114 -17.91 -43.64 -10.58
C TYR A 114 -18.83 -44.83 -10.28
N THR A 115 -20.03 -44.55 -9.78
CA THR A 115 -21.05 -45.56 -9.49
C THR A 115 -21.52 -46.25 -10.76
N GLU A 116 -21.78 -45.47 -11.81
CA GLU A 116 -22.17 -46.01 -13.12
C GLU A 116 -21.05 -46.88 -13.72
N LEU A 117 -19.80 -46.40 -13.68
CA LEU A 117 -18.65 -47.14 -14.21
C LEU A 117 -18.45 -48.46 -13.46
N SER A 118 -18.54 -48.43 -12.13
CA SER A 118 -18.45 -49.62 -11.27
C SER A 118 -19.53 -50.65 -11.63
N THR A 119 -20.76 -50.18 -11.88
CA THR A 119 -21.87 -51.04 -12.29
C THR A 119 -21.63 -51.65 -13.68
N ARG A 120 -21.14 -50.86 -14.64
CA ARG A 120 -20.80 -51.32 -15.99
C ARG A 120 -19.68 -52.37 -15.96
N ILE A 121 -18.64 -52.16 -15.17
CA ILE A 121 -17.55 -53.13 -15.00
C ILE A 121 -18.09 -54.45 -14.47
N ARG A 122 -18.88 -54.43 -13.39
CA ARG A 122 -19.50 -55.65 -12.84
C ARG A 122 -20.35 -56.40 -13.87
N ASN A 123 -21.13 -55.67 -14.68
CA ASN A 123 -21.95 -56.28 -15.73
C ASN A 123 -21.10 -56.91 -16.84
N LEU A 124 -19.98 -56.27 -17.22
CA LEU A 124 -19.04 -56.82 -18.20
C LEU A 124 -18.34 -58.07 -17.66
N GLU A 125 -17.89 -58.05 -16.41
CA GLU A 125 -17.29 -59.21 -15.74
C GLU A 125 -18.25 -60.40 -15.79
N ASN A 126 -19.51 -60.21 -15.38
CA ASN A 126 -20.54 -61.26 -15.45
C ASN A 126 -20.75 -61.78 -16.88
N LYS A 127 -20.83 -60.87 -17.87
CA LYS A 127 -21.04 -61.24 -19.28
C LYS A 127 -19.86 -62.04 -19.85
N VAL A 128 -18.63 -61.70 -19.45
CA VAL A 128 -17.41 -62.42 -19.87
C VAL A 128 -17.41 -63.84 -19.28
N VAL A 129 -17.74 -64.00 -18.00
CA VAL A 129 -17.83 -65.31 -17.34
C VAL A 129 -18.87 -66.22 -18.02
N VAL A 130 -20.09 -65.73 -18.23
CA VAL A 130 -21.13 -66.55 -18.89
C VAL A 130 -20.70 -66.97 -20.30
N ARG A 131 -20.03 -66.11 -21.06
CA ARG A 131 -19.55 -66.44 -22.41
C ARG A 131 -18.42 -67.47 -22.39
N SER A 132 -17.52 -67.46 -21.42
CA SER A 132 -16.44 -68.45 -21.32
C SER A 132 -16.98 -69.83 -20.91
N GLU A 133 -17.94 -69.86 -19.98
CA GLU A 133 -18.66 -71.08 -19.59
C GLU A 133 -19.40 -71.69 -20.80
N GLN A 134 -20.17 -70.88 -21.54
CA GLN A 134 -20.88 -71.35 -22.74
C GLN A 134 -19.92 -71.90 -23.81
N SER A 135 -18.75 -71.28 -23.98
CA SER A 135 -17.73 -71.76 -24.93
C SER A 135 -17.18 -73.13 -24.52
N THR A 136 -16.96 -73.33 -23.21
CA THR A 136 -16.50 -74.62 -22.66
C THR A 136 -17.57 -75.70 -22.84
N ILE A 137 -18.85 -75.38 -22.57
CA ILE A 137 -19.98 -76.28 -22.80
C ILE A 137 -20.07 -76.70 -24.26
N ASN A 138 -19.93 -75.77 -25.20
CA ASN A 138 -20.01 -76.07 -26.63
C ASN A 138 -18.93 -77.08 -27.06
N LEU A 139 -17.70 -76.92 -26.58
CA LEU A 139 -16.61 -77.89 -26.85
C LEU A 139 -16.92 -79.27 -26.26
N LEU A 140 -17.45 -79.32 -25.03
CA LEU A 140 -17.85 -80.59 -24.40
C LEU A 140 -18.96 -81.29 -25.19
N VAL A 141 -19.95 -80.54 -25.69
CA VAL A 141 -21.03 -81.07 -26.53
C VAL A 141 -20.48 -81.67 -27.83
N GLU A 142 -19.50 -81.02 -28.46
CA GLU A 142 -18.85 -81.52 -29.67
C GLU A 142 -18.08 -82.83 -29.41
N VAL A 143 -17.29 -82.88 -28.33
CA VAL A 143 -16.57 -84.09 -27.90
C VAL A 143 -17.53 -85.24 -27.58
N VAL A 144 -18.60 -84.97 -26.82
CA VAL A 144 -19.61 -85.99 -26.47
C VAL A 144 -20.35 -86.50 -27.71
N SER A 145 -20.65 -85.62 -28.67
CA SER A 145 -21.28 -86.01 -29.94
C SER A 145 -20.38 -86.91 -30.78
N THR A 146 -19.08 -86.63 -30.79
CA THR A 146 -18.08 -87.47 -31.46
C THR A 146 -17.98 -88.84 -30.79
N LEU A 147 -17.82 -88.88 -29.47
CA LEU A 147 -17.76 -90.13 -28.70
C LEU A 147 -19.02 -90.98 -28.86
N LYS A 148 -20.20 -90.35 -28.90
CA LYS A 148 -21.47 -91.06 -29.13
C LYS A 148 -21.46 -91.75 -30.49
N THR A 149 -21.00 -91.06 -31.53
CA THR A 149 -20.88 -91.62 -32.88
C THR A 149 -19.92 -92.81 -32.90
N ASP A 150 -18.76 -92.69 -32.27
CA ASP A 150 -17.75 -93.75 -32.20
C ASP A 150 -18.25 -94.98 -31.45
N VAL A 151 -18.95 -94.79 -30.33
CA VAL A 151 -19.55 -95.89 -29.55
C VAL A 151 -20.60 -96.63 -30.37
N GLU A 152 -21.49 -95.91 -31.07
CA GLU A 152 -22.49 -96.55 -31.94
C GLU A 152 -21.82 -97.33 -33.08
N TYR A 153 -20.78 -96.76 -33.71
CA TYR A 153 -20.00 -97.49 -34.72
C TYR A 153 -19.37 -98.78 -34.17
N LEU A 154 -18.72 -98.71 -33.00
CA LEU A 154 -18.13 -99.88 -32.35
C LEU A 154 -19.19 -100.94 -31.99
N LYS A 155 -20.36 -100.54 -31.48
CA LYS A 155 -21.48 -101.45 -31.20
C LYS A 155 -21.89 -102.23 -32.46
N THR A 156 -22.01 -101.56 -33.62
CA THR A 156 -22.36 -102.24 -34.87
C THR A 156 -21.30 -103.22 -35.36
N LYS A 157 -20.04 -103.05 -34.97
CA LYS A 157 -18.92 -103.90 -35.37
C LYS A 157 -18.73 -105.13 -34.49
N ILE A 158 -19.31 -105.12 -33.29
CA ILE A 158 -19.19 -106.17 -32.28
C ILE A 158 -20.47 -107.05 -32.20
N SER A 159 -21.62 -106.57 -32.68
CA SER A 159 -22.80 -107.41 -33.01
C SER A 159 -22.58 -108.24 -34.26
#